data_AF-A0A034WTX7-F1
#
_entry.id   AF-A0A034WTX7-F1
#
_cell.length_a   1.000
_cell.length_b   1.000
_cell.length_c   1.000
_cell.angle_alpha   90.00
_cell.angle_beta   90.00
_cell.angle_gamma   90.00
#
_symmetry.space_group_name_H-M   'P 1'
#
loop_
_entity.id
_entity.type
_entity.pdbx_description
1 polymer ?
#
loop_
_entity_poly.entity_id
_entity_poly.type
_entity_poly.pdbx_seq_one_letter_code
_entity_poly.pdbx_strand_id
1 'polypeptide(L)'
;MDKFLDEEHQQMSKQVHHAELTMVMFLICHNLPFLLMDFLPKLLKECCLDSRIAQQLHCGRTKATELVDQLGKRSCEEITDKLRTNKFSLIVDETTDVSTKKMLNFNCSIF
;
A
#
# COMPACT_ATOMS: atom_id res chain seq x y z
N MET A 1 -5.11 32.69 16.88
CA MET A 1 -4.79 32.60 15.44
C MET A 1 -3.92 31.37 15.18
N ASP A 2 -3.04 31.01 16.10
CA ASP A 2 -2.13 29.86 16.01
C ASP A 2 -2.83 28.51 15.85
N LYS A 3 -3.93 28.26 16.60
CA LYS A 3 -4.69 27.00 16.48
C LYS A 3 -5.28 26.74 15.08
N PHE A 4 -5.64 27.79 14.34
CA PHE A 4 -6.18 27.67 12.98
C PHE A 4 -5.10 27.26 11.97
N LEU A 5 -3.86 27.73 12.17
CA LEU A 5 -2.73 27.41 11.32
C LEU A 5 -2.30 25.95 11.52
N ASP A 6 -2.36 25.43 12.75
CA ASP A 6 -2.04 24.03 13.05
C ASP A 6 -3.01 23.05 12.37
N GLU A 7 -4.30 23.39 12.33
CA GLU A 7 -5.33 22.56 11.69
C GLU A 7 -5.15 22.46 10.16
N GLU A 8 -4.82 23.56 9.48
CA GLU A 8 -4.56 23.56 8.04
C GLU A 8 -3.33 22.73 7.67
N HIS A 9 -2.23 22.85 8.43
CA HIS A 9 -1.02 22.05 8.21
C HIS A 9 -1.29 20.56 8.41
N GLN A 10 -2.08 20.21 9.43
CA GLN A 10 -2.41 18.82 9.69
C GLN A 10 -3.34 18.23 8.63
N GLN A 11 -4.25 19.03 8.08
CA GLN A 11 -5.11 18.61 6.97
C GLN A 11 -4.30 18.38 5.69
N MET A 12 -3.37 19.28 5.38
CA MET A 12 -2.47 19.13 4.23
C MET A 12 -1.58 17.89 4.36
N SER A 13 -1.03 17.63 5.55
CA SER A 13 -0.23 16.43 5.82
C SER A 13 -1.03 15.13 5.58
N LYS A 14 -2.30 15.09 6.00
CA LYS A 14 -3.20 13.95 5.73
C LYS A 14 -3.43 13.74 4.23
N GLN A 15 -3.61 14.82 3.47
CA GLN A 15 -3.80 14.74 2.01
C GLN A 15 -2.54 14.23 1.30
N VAL A 16 -1.36 14.69 1.70
CA VAL A 16 -0.08 14.18 1.18
C VAL A 16 0.07 12.71 1.49
N HIS A 17 -0.20 12.29 2.73
CA HIS A 17 -0.12 10.89 3.13
C HIS A 17 -1.12 10.00 2.37
N HIS A 18 -2.35 10.49 2.17
CA HIS A 18 -3.35 9.80 1.35
C HIS A 18 -2.89 9.63 -0.10
N ALA A 19 -2.30 10.66 -0.69
CA ALA A 19 -1.75 10.58 -2.05
C ALA A 19 -0.60 9.56 -2.15
N GLU A 20 0.28 9.49 -1.14
CA GLU A 20 1.35 8.48 -1.06
C GLU A 20 0.78 7.06 -0.98
N LEU A 21 -0.19 6.82 -0.10
CA LEU A 21 -0.88 5.53 0.00
C LEU A 21 -1.56 5.15 -1.31
N THR A 22 -2.22 6.11 -1.98
CA THR A 22 -2.88 5.87 -3.27
C THR A 22 -1.87 5.44 -4.34
N MET A 23 -0.71 6.09 -4.40
CA MET A 23 0.36 5.69 -5.33
C MET A 23 0.89 4.29 -5.01
N VAL A 24 1.16 3.99 -3.74
CA VAL A 24 1.62 2.66 -3.33
C VAL A 24 0.58 1.58 -3.67
N MET A 25 -0.70 1.87 -3.44
CA MET A 25 -1.79 0.96 -3.78
C MET A 25 -1.89 0.73 -5.29
N PHE A 26 -1.70 1.77 -6.11
CA PHE A 26 -1.63 1.65 -7.56
C PHE A 26 -0.51 0.69 -8.00
N LEU A 27 0.69 0.81 -7.40
CA LEU A 27 1.78 -0.11 -7.69
C LEU A 27 1.44 -1.56 -7.31
N ILE A 28 0.83 -1.78 -6.15
CA ILE A 28 0.41 -3.13 -5.70
C ILE A 28 -0.63 -3.72 -6.66
N CYS A 29 -1.70 -2.97 -6.97
CA CYS A 29 -2.81 -3.45 -7.78
C CYS A 29 -2.39 -3.82 -9.21
N HIS A 30 -1.38 -3.15 -9.76
CA HIS A 30 -0.88 -3.41 -11.10
C HIS A 30 0.40 -4.24 -11.14
N ASN A 31 0.84 -4.78 -9.99
CA ASN A 31 2.08 -5.56 -9.85
C ASN A 31 3.30 -4.85 -10.45
N LEU A 32 3.43 -3.55 -10.17
CA LEU A 32 4.51 -2.71 -10.68
C LEU A 32 5.71 -2.66 -9.73
N PRO A 33 6.94 -2.47 -10.23
CA PRO A 33 8.12 -2.39 -9.37
C PRO A 33 8.09 -1.18 -8.44
N PHE A 34 8.35 -1.40 -7.14
CA PHE A 34 8.47 -0.32 -6.15
C PHE A 34 9.60 0.68 -6.42
N LEU A 35 10.55 0.33 -7.28
CA LEU A 35 11.58 1.26 -7.77
C LEU A 35 10.97 2.50 -8.44
N LEU A 36 9.76 2.37 -9.02
CA LEU A 36 9.07 3.51 -9.65
C LEU A 36 8.78 4.64 -8.65
N MET A 37 8.62 4.35 -7.36
CA MET A 37 8.38 5.38 -6.34
C MET A 37 9.56 6.34 -6.15
N ASP A 38 10.78 6.01 -6.60
CA ASP A 38 11.91 6.96 -6.57
C ASP A 38 11.82 8.04 -7.67
N PHE A 39 10.96 7.83 -8.66
CA PHE A 39 10.78 8.70 -9.83
C PHE A 39 9.36 9.28 -9.94
N LEU A 40 8.32 8.52 -9.58
CA LEU A 40 6.91 8.93 -9.69
C LEU A 40 6.61 10.26 -8.99
N PRO A 41 7.04 10.49 -7.73
CA PRO A 41 6.81 11.76 -7.05
C PRO A 41 7.50 12.92 -7.75
N LYS A 42 8.68 12.70 -8.36
CA LYS A 42 9.39 13.74 -9.13
C LYS A 42 8.63 14.07 -10.40
N LEU A 43 8.15 13.06 -11.11
CA LEU A 43 7.31 13.24 -12.29
C LEU A 43 6.04 14.03 -11.96
N LEU A 44 5.36 13.70 -10.86
CA LEU A 44 4.16 14.41 -10.44
C LEU A 44 4.43 15.87 -10.07
N LYS A 45 5.61 16.21 -9.54
CA LYS A 45 6.00 17.60 -9.28
C LYS A 45 6.18 18.41 -10.56
N GLU A 46 6.71 17.78 -11.61
CA GLU A 46 6.89 18.40 -12.93
C GLU A 46 5.55 18.51 -13.69
N CYS A 47 4.70 17.48 -13.62
CA CYS A 47 3.40 17.48 -14.30
C CYS A 47 2.36 18.37 -13.62
N CYS A 48 2.39 18.47 -12.29
CA CYS A 48 1.39 19.18 -11.48
C CYS A 48 2.06 20.31 -10.67
N LEU A 49 2.49 21.36 -11.37
CA LEU A 49 3.19 22.52 -10.78
C LEU A 49 2.31 23.33 -9.81
N ASP A 50 1.00 23.34 -10.04
CA ASP A 50 -0.03 24.05 -9.28
C ASP A 50 -0.43 23.33 -7.98
N SER A 51 -0.23 22.01 -7.92
CA SER A 51 -0.65 21.19 -6.79
C SER A 51 0.34 21.28 -5.63
N ARG A 52 -0.06 21.96 -4.55
CA ARG A 52 0.70 22.00 -3.28
C ARG A 52 0.95 20.60 -2.71
N ILE A 53 0.02 19.67 -2.91
CA ILE A 53 0.13 18.27 -2.48
C ILE A 53 1.24 17.59 -3.28
N ALA A 54 1.25 17.73 -4.61
CA ALA A 54 2.27 17.12 -5.46
C ALA A 54 3.68 17.60 -5.09
N GLN A 55 3.83 18.89 -4.78
CA GLN A 55 5.11 19.47 -4.34
C GLN A 55 5.60 18.87 -3.01
N GLN A 56 4.70 18.52 -2.10
CA GLN A 56 5.02 17.93 -0.80
C GLN A 56 5.14 16.41 -0.80
N LEU A 57 4.80 15.74 -1.91
CA LEU A 57 4.99 14.29 -2.04
C LEU A 57 6.47 13.92 -1.84
N HIS A 58 6.72 13.06 -0.86
CA HIS A 58 8.04 12.53 -0.58
C HIS A 58 7.94 11.07 -0.11
N CYS A 59 7.82 10.19 -1.10
CA CYS A 59 7.74 8.75 -0.89
C CYS A 59 8.63 8.02 -1.89
N GLY A 60 9.83 7.67 -1.46
CA GLY A 60 10.72 6.78 -2.21
C GLY A 60 10.46 5.31 -1.89
N ARG A 61 11.29 4.42 -2.45
CA ARG A 61 11.16 2.96 -2.31
C ARG A 61 11.04 2.49 -0.86
N THR A 62 11.92 2.94 0.03
CA THR A 62 11.95 2.47 1.43
C THR A 62 10.66 2.82 2.17
N LYS A 63 10.14 4.02 1.96
CA LYS A 63 8.87 4.47 2.56
C LYS A 63 7.70 3.69 1.97
N ALA A 64 7.69 3.47 0.66
CA ALA A 64 6.68 2.66 0.00
C ALA A 64 6.66 1.22 0.54
N THR A 65 7.83 0.57 0.69
CA THR A 65 7.93 -0.78 1.25
C THR A 65 7.41 -0.86 2.69
N GLU A 66 7.76 0.12 3.53
CA GLU A 66 7.24 0.20 4.91
C GLU A 66 5.72 0.36 4.93
N LEU A 67 5.16 1.21 4.05
CA LEU A 67 3.70 1.38 3.93
C LEU A 67 3.01 0.08 3.49
N VAL A 68 3.61 -0.66 2.55
CA VAL A 68 3.10 -1.98 2.12
C VAL A 68 3.10 -2.97 3.28
N ASP A 69 4.17 -3.01 4.09
CA ASP A 69 4.25 -3.91 5.24
C ASP A 69 3.18 -3.60 6.29
N GLN A 70 2.96 -2.31 6.58
CA GLN A 70 1.90 -1.87 7.49
C GLN A 70 0.50 -2.19 6.97
N LEU A 71 0.25 -1.96 5.67
CA LEU A 71 -1.00 -2.34 5.01
C LEU A 71 -1.22 -3.86 5.05
N GLY A 72 -0.16 -4.63 4.81
CA GLY A 72 -0.19 -6.09 4.90
C GLY A 72 -0.56 -6.58 6.29
N LYS A 73 0.07 -6.03 7.33
CA LYS A 73 -0.24 -6.35 8.74
C LYS A 73 -1.71 -6.09 9.07
N ARG A 74 -2.22 -4.89 8.77
CA ARG A 74 -3.64 -4.55 8.99
C ARG A 74 -4.57 -5.48 8.22
N SER A 75 -4.26 -5.75 6.94
CA SER A 75 -5.07 -6.66 6.12
C SER A 75 -5.09 -8.08 6.70
N CYS A 76 -3.96 -8.57 7.20
CA CYS A 76 -3.87 -9.85 7.90
C CYS A 76 -4.70 -9.89 9.18
N GLU A 77 -4.68 -8.82 9.99
CA GLU A 77 -5.51 -8.70 11.20
C GLU A 77 -7.00 -8.75 10.83
N GLU A 78 -7.43 -7.95 9.86
CA GLU A 78 -8.82 -7.93 9.38
C GLU A 78 -9.28 -9.29 8.83
N ILE A 79 -8.43 -9.97 8.06
CA ILE A 79 -8.72 -11.33 7.56
C ILE A 79 -8.80 -12.30 8.74
N THR A 80 -7.88 -12.21 9.70
CA THR A 80 -7.87 -13.09 10.87
C THR A 80 -9.16 -12.95 11.70
N ASP A 81 -9.63 -11.72 11.91
CA ASP A 81 -10.86 -11.46 12.65
C ASP A 81 -12.10 -12.02 11.92
N LYS A 82 -12.12 -11.90 10.59
CA LYS A 82 -13.17 -12.52 9.76
C LYS A 82 -13.12 -14.05 9.84
N LEU A 83 -11.93 -14.65 9.83
CA LEU A 83 -11.77 -16.11 9.93
C LEU A 83 -12.12 -16.66 11.31
N ARG A 84 -11.98 -15.87 12.39
CA ARG A 84 -12.39 -16.28 13.75
C ARG A 84 -13.92 -16.31 13.92
N THR A 85 -14.63 -15.44 13.22
CA THR A 85 -16.07 -15.22 13.41
C THR A 85 -16.94 -15.97 12.40
N ASN A 86 -16.39 -16.34 11.26
CA ASN A 86 -17.13 -16.98 10.16
C ASN A 86 -16.63 -18.39 9.90
N LYS A 87 -17.50 -19.24 9.33
CA LYS A 87 -17.05 -20.53 8.79
C LYS A 87 -16.27 -20.27 7.51
N PHE A 88 -15.17 -20.98 7.34
CA PHE A 88 -14.35 -20.88 6.14
C PHE A 88 -13.94 -22.27 5.65
N SER A 89 -13.59 -22.37 4.38
CA SER A 89 -12.93 -23.53 3.79
C SER A 89 -11.51 -23.14 3.39
N LEU A 90 -10.56 -24.04 3.65
CA LEU A 90 -9.16 -23.91 3.26
C LEU A 90 -8.84 -25.00 2.23
N ILE A 91 -8.37 -24.58 1.06
CA ILE A 91 -7.88 -25.46 0.01
C ILE A 91 -6.37 -25.35 0.01
N VAL A 92 -5.70 -26.51 0.13
CA VAL A 92 -4.25 -26.63 0.10
C VAL A 92 -3.86 -27.33 -1.20
N ASP A 93 -3.03 -26.67 -2.00
CA ASP A 93 -2.59 -27.19 -3.30
C ASP A 93 -1.05 -27.18 -3.38
N GLU A 94 -0.46 -28.30 -3.77
CA GLU A 94 0.99 -28.44 -4.00
C GLU A 94 1.26 -28.36 -5.51
N THR A 95 1.99 -27.34 -5.93
CA THR A 95 2.46 -27.21 -7.31
C THR A 95 3.95 -27.48 -7.36
N THR A 96 4.36 -28.51 -8.13
CA THR A 96 5.76 -28.75 -8.47
C THR A 96 6.09 -28.07 -9.79
N ASP A 97 6.83 -26.96 -9.72
CA ASP A 97 7.53 -26.41 -10.87
C ASP A 97 8.73 -27.32 -11.23
N VAL A 98 9.19 -27.28 -12.49
CA VAL A 98 10.38 -28.04 -12.93
C VAL A 98 11.66 -27.49 -12.28
N SER A 99 11.62 -26.27 -11.75
CA SER A 99 12.68 -25.74 -10.88
C SER A 99 12.66 -26.40 -9.50
N THR A 100 13.79 -26.37 -8.78
CA THR A 100 13.97 -27.05 -7.48
C THR A 100 13.15 -26.45 -6.33
N LYS A 101 12.28 -25.47 -6.58
CA LYS A 101 11.42 -24.84 -5.56
C LYS A 101 10.01 -25.42 -5.62
N LYS A 102 9.68 -26.22 -4.59
CA LYS A 102 8.30 -26.60 -4.31
C LYS A 102 7.54 -25.38 -3.78
N MET A 103 6.33 -25.14 -4.29
CA MET A 103 5.39 -24.13 -3.79
C MET A 103 4.14 -24.79 -3.25
N LEU A 104 3.74 -24.38 -2.04
CA LEU A 104 2.50 -24.80 -1.39
C LEU A 104 1.57 -23.59 -1.34
N ASN A 105 0.43 -23.67 -2.03
CA ASN A 105 -0.54 -22.60 -2.13
C ASN A 105 -1.70 -22.85 -1.17
N PHE A 106 -2.08 -21.81 -0.42
CA PHE A 106 -3.21 -21.82 0.48
C PHE A 106 -4.29 -20.87 -0.06
N ASN A 107 -5.45 -21.41 -0.40
CA ASN A 107 -6.60 -20.62 -0.82
C ASN A 107 -7.69 -20.71 0.26
N CYS A 108 -8.13 -19.57 0.77
CA CYS A 108 -9.16 -19.50 1.81
C CYS A 108 -10.43 -18.85 1.27
N SER A 109 -11.60 -19.46 1.52
CA SER A 109 -12.92 -18.94 1.16
C SER A 109 -13.80 -18.86 2.41
N ILE A 110 -14.38 -17.68 2.66
CA ILE A 110 -15.21 -17.38 3.83
C ILE A 110 -16.69 -17.41 3.40
N PHE A 111 -17.56 -18.06 4.19
CA PHE A 111 -19.01 -18.23 3.92
C PHE A 111 -19.87 -17.40 4.87
#